data_AF-A0A7C4PRN8-F1
#
_entry.id   AF-A0A7C4PRN8-F1
#
_cell.length_a   1.000
_cell.length_b   1.000
_cell.length_c   1.000
_cell.angle_alpha   90.00
_cell.angle_beta   90.00
_cell.angle_gamma   90.00
#
_symmetry.space_group_name_H-M   'P 1'
#
loop_
_entity.id
_entity.type
_entity.pdbx_description
1 polymer ?
#
loop_
_entity_poly.entity_id
_entity_poly.type
_entity_poly.pdbx_seq_one_letter_code
_entity_poly.pdbx_strand_id
1 'polypeptide(L)'
;MQDDEIPEGALRVCLAAEGQVGAQGEFEVLAITAGEGNGWVFPEAALRQSLALWEGVEVFIDHAEQTRSVRDLAGVCAAPRWDTAAGGVRVRLRAVGPSAELLREVGRQMLAVGEPLPRVGFSADVAFTARGREVQEIVRVYSLDLVFNPARGGAFVRALHSKGGKMTEEHEPSIQKVTLAKDGQNATQPQAEGLAGQRAQLNRYLLDVGLQAAKLPPAMEAYVRGQFEGRDFEPDQLSRAIHEARRLLSDLAGPGMAVGPGRISGMYDTRDQLQAAVDDLFEAPRDEHLKNLKAHRLQGIRELYLMLIGDYDFHGGYDRTRAQFALTTDFTGLVKNALNKLVVNTWEMLGQAGYDWWSKISVVEHFNNLNQITGILVGTVGDLPTVAEGAAYPELAVGDSPETATFTKYGGYVPLTLELIDRDETRKLKAYARELASAGLRKISRLVAAIFTQAGGLGPTMADGGTLFNATVATTAGGHQNLRTVALSAAEWDAVGQAVYNQPMLIKNAAGVYGSGPKLAISPRYLLVPRTLQLTA
;
A
#
# COMPACT_ATOMS: atom_id res chain seq x y z
N MET A 1 26.14 -58.56 -14.52
CA MET A 1 26.76 -57.22 -14.62
C MET A 1 25.85 -56.30 -13.83
N GLN A 2 26.19 -56.17 -12.53
CA GLN A 2 25.78 -55.18 -11.51
C GLN A 2 24.44 -54.48 -11.77
N ASP A 3 23.30 -54.84 -11.16
CA ASP A 3 22.99 -55.19 -9.76
C ASP A 3 23.50 -54.17 -8.73
N ASP A 4 22.54 -53.44 -8.14
CA ASP A 4 22.43 -53.09 -6.71
C ASP A 4 20.98 -52.57 -6.50
N GLU A 5 20.01 -53.46 -6.35
CA GLU A 5 19.37 -53.85 -5.06
C GLU A 5 18.88 -52.67 -4.21
N ILE A 6 17.56 -52.54 -4.10
CA ILE A 6 16.88 -51.89 -2.97
C ILE A 6 16.47 -53.01 -2.00
N PRO A 7 17.08 -53.13 -0.80
CA PRO A 7 16.57 -54.01 0.24
C PRO A 7 15.51 -53.31 1.10
N GLU A 8 14.53 -54.12 1.54
CA GLU A 8 13.36 -53.76 2.35
C GLU A 8 13.72 -53.14 3.70
N GLY A 9 12.99 -52.10 4.11
CA GLY A 9 13.03 -51.63 5.49
C GLY A 9 12.56 -50.21 5.81
N ALA A 10 11.56 -49.62 5.12
CA ALA A 10 10.61 -48.65 5.69
C ALA A 10 9.67 -48.07 4.61
N LEU A 11 8.37 -48.10 4.92
CA LEU A 11 7.30 -47.51 4.12
C LEU A 11 7.50 -45.99 3.89
N ARG A 12 7.40 -45.53 2.65
CA ARG A 12 7.04 -44.12 2.40
C ARG A 12 5.52 -44.02 2.27
N VAL A 13 4.87 -43.83 3.41
CA VAL A 13 3.46 -43.45 3.46
C VAL A 13 3.36 -42.03 2.87
N CYS A 14 2.56 -41.87 1.83
CA CYS A 14 2.09 -40.56 1.40
C CYS A 14 0.94 -40.18 2.34
N LEU A 15 1.24 -39.48 3.43
CA LEU A 15 0.23 -38.82 4.25
C LEU A 15 0.05 -37.41 3.69
N ALA A 16 -0.98 -37.23 2.88
CA ALA A 16 -1.56 -35.92 2.66
C ALA A 16 -2.15 -35.46 4.00
N ALA A 17 -1.53 -34.47 4.63
CA ALA A 17 -2.18 -33.71 5.69
C ALA A 17 -2.89 -32.52 5.02
N GLU A 18 -4.21 -32.60 4.91
CA GLU A 18 -5.06 -31.41 4.78
C GLU A 18 -4.93 -30.61 6.09
N GLY A 19 -3.94 -29.74 6.15
CA GLY A 19 -3.79 -28.78 7.24
C GLY A 19 -4.68 -27.57 7.00
N GLN A 20 -5.93 -27.61 7.46
CA GLN A 20 -6.70 -26.38 7.65
C GLN A 20 -5.99 -25.49 8.67
N VAL A 21 -5.62 -24.28 8.26
CA VAL A 21 -4.89 -23.31 9.10
C VAL A 21 -5.74 -22.94 10.32
N GLY A 22 -5.21 -23.19 11.52
CA GLY A 22 -5.86 -22.83 12.78
C GLY A 22 -5.87 -21.32 13.03
N ALA A 23 -6.90 -20.84 13.72
CA ALA A 23 -7.27 -19.44 13.94
C ALA A 23 -6.26 -18.55 14.72
N GLN A 24 -5.01 -18.97 14.96
CA GLN A 24 -4.05 -18.26 15.82
C GLN A 24 -2.81 -17.67 15.12
N GLY A 25 -2.59 -17.92 13.83
CA GLY A 25 -1.58 -17.20 13.03
C GLY A 25 -0.12 -17.35 13.49
N GLU A 26 0.26 -18.53 14.00
CA GLU A 26 1.64 -18.86 14.34
C GLU A 26 2.30 -19.73 13.26
N PHE A 27 3.53 -19.37 12.88
CA PHE A 27 4.30 -20.04 11.83
C PHE A 27 5.68 -20.46 12.36
N GLU A 28 6.25 -21.53 11.82
CA GLU A 28 7.68 -21.74 11.88
C GLU A 28 8.32 -21.20 10.62
N VAL A 29 9.34 -20.37 10.79
CA VAL A 29 10.08 -19.75 9.69
C VAL A 29 11.57 -19.97 9.90
N LEU A 30 12.29 -20.11 8.80
CA LEU A 30 13.74 -20.04 8.79
C LEU A 30 14.11 -18.56 8.70
N ALA A 31 14.95 -18.06 9.61
CA ALA A 31 15.30 -16.64 9.68
C ALA A 31 16.55 -16.32 8.86
N ILE A 32 17.57 -17.19 8.93
CA ILE A 32 18.83 -17.08 8.19
C ILE A 32 19.52 -18.45 8.09
N THR A 33 20.31 -18.70 7.05
CA THR A 33 21.12 -19.93 6.85
C THR A 33 22.62 -19.64 6.77
N ALA A 34 23.48 -20.66 6.92
CA ALA A 34 24.95 -20.57 6.85
C ALA A 34 25.51 -20.62 5.41
N GLY A 35 26.55 -19.83 5.07
CA GLY A 35 27.20 -19.68 3.73
C GLY A 35 27.29 -18.21 3.23
N GLU A 36 27.08 -17.88 1.94
CA GLU A 36 27.21 -16.49 1.43
C GLU A 36 25.88 -15.73 1.25
N GLY A 37 25.84 -14.44 1.60
CA GLY A 37 24.71 -13.53 1.36
C GLY A 37 25.15 -12.06 1.42
N ASN A 38 24.66 -11.23 0.49
CA ASN A 38 25.02 -9.80 0.38
C ASN A 38 26.54 -9.52 0.38
N GLY A 39 27.34 -10.44 -0.18
CA GLY A 39 28.81 -10.33 -0.24
C GLY A 39 29.57 -10.72 1.04
N TRP A 40 28.86 -11.25 2.05
CA TRP A 40 29.42 -11.71 3.33
C TRP A 40 29.20 -13.22 3.53
N VAL A 41 30.15 -13.88 4.18
CA VAL A 41 30.09 -15.29 4.55
C VAL A 41 29.68 -15.42 6.02
N PHE A 42 28.53 -16.04 6.26
CA PHE A 42 27.97 -16.33 7.58
C PHE A 42 28.28 -17.78 7.97
N PRO A 43 29.28 -18.05 8.82
CA PRO A 43 29.57 -19.39 9.28
C PRO A 43 28.52 -19.88 10.29
N GLU A 44 28.32 -21.20 10.33
CA GLU A 44 27.40 -21.84 11.29
C GLU A 44 27.71 -21.48 12.75
N ALA A 45 28.99 -21.35 13.10
CA ALA A 45 29.41 -20.98 14.45
C ALA A 45 28.85 -19.60 14.87
N ALA A 46 28.94 -18.59 14.00
CA ALA A 46 28.42 -17.25 14.28
C ALA A 46 26.89 -17.25 14.39
N LEU A 47 26.20 -18.02 13.53
CA LEU A 47 24.73 -18.12 13.60
C LEU A 47 24.26 -18.84 14.86
N ARG A 48 24.94 -19.91 15.29
CA ARG A 48 24.63 -20.62 16.54
C ARG A 48 24.83 -19.74 17.77
N GLN A 49 25.86 -18.89 17.78
CA GLN A 49 26.08 -17.93 18.87
C GLN A 49 25.00 -16.85 18.91
N SER A 50 24.42 -16.50 17.76
CA SER A 50 23.38 -15.47 17.66
C SER A 50 22.00 -15.89 18.16
N LEU A 51 21.76 -17.17 18.50
CA LEU A 51 20.41 -17.70 18.77
C LEU A 51 19.59 -16.89 19.77
N ALA A 52 20.22 -16.44 20.87
CA ALA A 52 19.53 -15.66 21.91
C ALA A 52 19.07 -14.28 21.42
N LEU A 53 19.70 -13.74 20.37
CA LEU A 53 19.38 -12.41 19.82
C LEU A 53 18.10 -12.39 18.98
N TRP A 54 17.55 -13.56 18.64
CA TRP A 54 16.35 -13.69 17.82
C TRP A 54 15.05 -13.74 18.62
N GLU A 55 15.13 -13.90 19.95
CA GLU A 55 13.96 -13.87 20.83
C GLU A 55 13.43 -12.43 20.92
N GLY A 56 12.15 -12.23 20.62
CA GLY A 56 11.49 -10.93 20.69
C GLY A 56 11.75 -9.98 19.51
N VAL A 57 12.48 -10.42 18.48
CA VAL A 57 12.74 -9.61 17.28
C VAL A 57 11.44 -9.34 16.53
N GLU A 58 11.20 -8.07 16.21
CA GLU A 58 10.03 -7.64 15.46
C GLU A 58 10.11 -8.02 13.96
N VAL A 59 8.95 -8.37 13.40
CA VAL A 59 8.79 -8.73 11.99
C VAL A 59 7.98 -7.67 11.28
N PHE A 60 8.52 -7.16 10.17
CA PHE A 60 7.89 -6.14 9.34
C PHE A 60 7.56 -6.67 7.95
N ILE A 61 6.58 -6.05 7.29
CA ILE A 61 6.36 -6.21 5.85
C ILE A 61 7.28 -5.22 5.12
N ASP A 62 8.08 -5.75 4.20
CA ASP A 62 9.06 -5.01 3.40
C ASP A 62 10.19 -4.36 4.21
N HIS A 63 11.27 -3.99 3.52
CA HIS A 63 12.42 -3.34 4.12
C HIS A 63 12.25 -1.81 4.06
N ALA A 64 12.42 -1.11 5.18
CA ALA A 64 12.35 0.35 5.23
C ALA A 64 13.75 0.94 5.45
N GLU A 65 14.25 1.72 4.49
CA GLU A 65 15.63 2.25 4.49
C GLU A 65 15.92 3.31 5.57
N GLN A 66 14.92 3.84 6.28
CA GLN A 66 15.09 5.01 7.16
C GLN A 66 14.39 4.88 8.51
N THR A 67 13.07 4.65 8.52
CA THR A 67 12.26 4.56 9.75
C THR A 67 11.20 3.49 9.63
N ARG A 68 11.15 2.58 10.61
CA ARG A 68 10.15 1.50 10.66
C ARG A 68 8.77 2.08 10.99
N SER A 69 7.78 1.73 10.17
CA SER A 69 6.40 2.15 10.38
C SER A 69 5.65 1.15 11.24
N VAL A 70 4.85 1.63 12.19
CA VAL A 70 3.94 0.77 12.98
C VAL A 70 2.93 0.07 12.07
N ARG A 71 2.59 0.67 10.92
CA ARG A 71 1.72 0.04 9.91
C ARG A 71 2.27 -1.30 9.44
N ASP A 72 3.58 -1.41 9.27
CA ASP A 72 4.21 -2.57 8.64
C ASP A 72 4.58 -3.65 9.67
N LEU A 73 4.40 -3.38 10.96
CA LEU A 73 4.58 -4.37 12.02
C LEU A 73 3.58 -5.52 11.83
N ALA A 74 4.13 -6.72 11.65
CA ALA A 74 3.38 -7.92 11.27
C ALA A 74 3.56 -9.08 12.23
N GLY A 75 4.63 -9.11 13.02
CA GLY A 75 4.82 -10.17 14.00
C GLY A 75 5.99 -9.98 14.95
N VAL A 76 6.23 -11.00 15.76
CA VAL A 76 7.38 -11.11 16.66
C VAL A 76 7.91 -12.54 16.65
N CYS A 77 9.24 -12.66 16.70
CA CYS A 77 9.95 -13.94 16.79
C CYS A 77 9.97 -14.46 18.23
N ALA A 78 9.83 -15.77 18.38
CA ALA A 78 9.90 -16.48 19.66
C ALA A 78 10.55 -17.86 19.48
N ALA A 79 11.11 -18.41 20.56
CA ALA A 79 11.70 -19.74 20.62
C ALA A 79 12.72 -20.05 19.49
N PRO A 80 13.78 -19.25 19.32
CA PRO A 80 14.82 -19.48 18.32
C PRO A 80 15.58 -20.77 18.62
N ARG A 81 15.84 -21.55 17.57
CA ARG A 81 16.59 -22.80 17.67
C ARG A 81 17.40 -23.07 16.41
N TRP A 82 18.47 -23.82 16.57
CA TRP A 82 19.26 -24.28 15.44
C TRP A 82 18.52 -25.40 14.69
N ASP A 83 18.50 -25.31 13.37
CA ASP A 83 18.01 -26.35 12.47
C ASP A 83 19.18 -26.99 11.72
N THR A 84 19.54 -28.20 12.14
CA THR A 84 20.65 -28.95 11.54
C THR A 84 20.37 -29.37 10.10
N ALA A 85 19.11 -29.61 9.72
CA ALA A 85 18.76 -30.05 8.38
C ALA A 85 18.83 -28.89 7.37
N ALA A 86 18.40 -27.70 7.79
CA ALA A 86 18.43 -26.49 6.96
C ALA A 86 19.75 -25.70 7.08
N GLY A 87 20.59 -26.00 8.08
CA GLY A 87 21.83 -25.28 8.36
C GLY A 87 21.59 -23.81 8.72
N GLY A 88 20.58 -23.53 9.55
CA GLY A 88 20.14 -22.16 9.83
C GLY A 88 19.38 -21.97 11.14
N VAL A 89 19.08 -20.70 11.45
CA VAL A 89 18.29 -20.30 12.61
C VAL A 89 16.81 -20.41 12.28
N ARG A 90 16.07 -21.22 13.03
CA ARG A 90 14.62 -21.36 12.92
C ARG A 90 13.95 -20.66 14.09
N VAL A 91 12.90 -19.91 13.83
CA VAL A 91 12.12 -19.18 14.84
C VAL A 91 10.63 -19.50 14.71
N ARG A 92 9.90 -19.39 15.82
CA ARG A 92 8.44 -19.33 15.82
C ARG A 92 8.03 -17.88 15.60
N LEU A 93 7.27 -17.63 14.56
CA LEU A 93 6.73 -16.31 14.22
C LEU A 93 5.28 -16.22 14.67
N ARG A 94 5.00 -15.31 15.59
CA ARG A 94 3.63 -14.98 16.01
C ARG A 94 3.15 -13.74 15.27
N ALA A 95 2.08 -13.86 14.48
CA ALA A 95 1.52 -12.72 13.75
C ALA A 95 0.79 -11.76 14.70
N VAL A 96 1.32 -10.54 14.85
CA VAL A 96 0.82 -9.48 15.73
C VAL A 96 1.13 -8.10 15.13
N GLY A 97 0.21 -7.15 15.26
CA GLY A 97 0.35 -5.79 14.72
C GLY A 97 -0.58 -5.51 13.53
N PRO A 98 -0.59 -4.27 13.00
CA PRO A 98 -1.53 -3.83 11.97
C PRO A 98 -1.44 -4.63 10.66
N SER A 99 -0.27 -5.18 10.33
CA SER A 99 -0.06 -6.01 9.13
C SER A 99 -0.09 -7.52 9.40
N ALA A 100 -0.55 -7.96 10.58
CA ALA A 100 -0.59 -9.37 10.95
C ALA A 100 -1.47 -10.22 10.01
N GLU A 101 -2.61 -9.68 9.54
CA GLU A 101 -3.49 -10.42 8.61
C GLU A 101 -2.82 -10.68 7.26
N LEU A 102 -2.04 -9.71 6.77
CA LEU A 102 -1.29 -9.86 5.53
C LEU A 102 -0.23 -10.96 5.66
N LEU A 103 0.51 -10.97 6.77
CA LEU A 103 1.49 -12.03 7.07
C LEU A 103 0.82 -13.42 7.14
N ARG A 104 -0.37 -13.52 7.75
CA ARG A 104 -1.11 -14.78 7.83
C ARG A 104 -1.54 -15.28 6.46
N GLU A 105 -2.08 -14.39 5.62
CA GLU A 105 -2.55 -14.77 4.30
C GLU A 105 -1.39 -15.17 3.38
N VAL A 106 -0.28 -14.43 3.40
CA VAL A 106 0.93 -14.80 2.66
C VAL A 106 1.48 -16.14 3.18
N GLY A 107 1.57 -16.32 4.49
CA GLY A 107 2.02 -17.59 5.08
C GLY A 107 1.13 -18.78 4.70
N ARG A 108 -0.19 -18.59 4.65
CA ARG A 108 -1.16 -19.60 4.20
C ARG A 108 -0.93 -19.98 2.75
N GLN A 109 -0.76 -18.99 1.87
CA GLN A 109 -0.54 -19.24 0.43
C GLN A 109 0.82 -19.88 0.15
N MET A 110 1.88 -19.44 0.85
CA MET A 110 3.22 -20.00 0.71
C MET A 110 3.35 -21.45 1.23
N LEU A 111 2.45 -21.85 2.13
CA LEU A 111 2.37 -23.22 2.66
C LEU A 111 1.33 -24.09 1.94
N ALA A 112 0.53 -23.52 1.03
CA ALA A 112 -0.45 -24.26 0.25
C ALA A 112 0.22 -25.04 -0.90
N VAL A 113 -0.33 -26.20 -1.24
CA VAL A 113 0.20 -27.06 -2.32
C VAL A 113 -0.16 -26.45 -3.67
N GLY A 114 0.84 -25.96 -4.42
CA GLY A 114 0.68 -25.48 -5.79
C GLY A 114 1.87 -24.65 -6.26
N GLU A 115 2.68 -25.20 -7.17
CA GLU A 115 3.71 -24.43 -7.89
C GLU A 115 3.12 -23.76 -9.15
N PRO A 116 3.63 -22.60 -9.57
CA PRO A 116 4.79 -21.89 -9.03
C PRO A 116 4.45 -20.91 -7.90
N LEU A 117 5.21 -20.97 -6.81
CA LEU A 117 5.12 -19.99 -5.71
C LEU A 117 5.92 -18.72 -6.02
N PRO A 118 5.44 -17.54 -5.60
CA PRO A 118 6.20 -16.30 -5.73
C PRO A 118 7.47 -16.36 -4.86
N ARG A 119 8.52 -15.61 -5.25
CA ARG A 119 9.81 -15.55 -4.53
C ARG A 119 9.71 -14.67 -3.27
N VAL A 120 8.80 -15.01 -2.37
CA VAL A 120 8.58 -14.30 -1.11
C VAL A 120 9.23 -15.06 0.02
N GLY A 121 9.90 -14.35 0.92
CA GLY A 121 10.58 -14.94 2.06
C GLY A 121 11.04 -13.91 3.08
N PHE A 122 11.87 -14.34 4.02
CA PHE A 122 12.37 -13.48 5.09
C PHE A 122 13.79 -13.00 4.85
N SER A 123 14.08 -11.76 5.24
CA SER A 123 15.43 -11.18 5.24
C SER A 123 15.70 -10.55 6.58
N ALA A 124 16.82 -10.89 7.19
CA ALA A 124 17.20 -10.35 8.49
C ALA A 124 18.10 -9.12 8.36
N ASP A 125 17.84 -8.13 9.20
CA ASP A 125 18.70 -6.97 9.38
C ASP A 125 19.54 -7.17 10.66
N VAL A 126 20.87 -7.23 10.50
CA VAL A 126 21.80 -7.64 11.56
C VAL A 126 23.05 -6.77 11.59
N ALA A 127 23.51 -6.44 12.81
CA ALA A 127 24.84 -5.89 13.04
C ALA A 127 25.81 -7.02 13.43
N PHE A 128 27.00 -7.02 12.84
CA PHE A 128 28.00 -8.05 13.08
C PHE A 128 29.43 -7.51 13.00
N THR A 129 30.37 -8.24 13.61
CA THR A 129 31.81 -8.06 13.39
C THR A 129 32.29 -9.02 12.31
N ALA A 130 33.28 -8.60 11.52
CA ALA A 130 33.80 -9.41 10.42
C ALA A 130 35.32 -9.31 10.31
N ARG A 131 35.94 -10.38 9.80
CA ARG A 131 37.34 -10.42 9.41
C ARG A 131 37.41 -10.75 7.92
N GLY A 132 37.83 -9.78 7.10
CA GLY A 132 37.74 -9.93 5.64
C GLY A 132 36.27 -9.96 5.21
N ARG A 133 35.84 -11.04 4.54
CA ARG A 133 34.43 -11.26 4.14
C ARG A 133 33.68 -12.23 5.07
N GLU A 134 34.33 -12.74 6.11
CA GLU A 134 33.76 -13.74 7.00
C GLU A 134 33.27 -13.10 8.31
N VAL A 135 31.99 -13.31 8.61
CA VAL A 135 31.33 -12.84 9.82
C VAL A 135 31.83 -13.62 11.03
N GLN A 136 32.32 -12.90 12.03
CA GLN A 136 32.86 -13.49 13.26
C GLN A 136 31.77 -13.64 14.33
N GLU A 137 31.00 -12.58 14.56
CA GLU A 137 29.95 -12.55 15.59
C GLU A 137 28.81 -11.63 15.16
N ILE A 138 27.57 -12.10 15.30
CA ILE A 138 26.39 -11.23 15.20
C ILE A 138 26.18 -10.57 16.55
N VAL A 139 26.30 -9.25 16.58
CA VAL A 139 26.21 -8.43 17.81
C VAL A 139 24.75 -8.07 18.10
N ARG A 140 23.93 -7.91 17.05
CA ARG A 140 22.52 -7.54 17.20
C ARG A 140 21.69 -7.96 15.98
N VAL A 141 20.44 -8.33 16.24
CA VAL A 141 19.40 -8.48 15.22
C VAL A 141 18.42 -7.31 15.38
N TYR A 142 18.18 -6.55 14.31
CA TYR A 142 17.29 -5.40 14.33
C TYR A 142 15.86 -5.76 13.93
N SER A 143 15.69 -6.59 12.90
CA SER A 143 14.38 -7.07 12.47
C SER A 143 14.50 -8.31 11.58
N LEU A 144 13.36 -8.96 11.36
CA LEU A 144 13.19 -9.99 10.35
C LEU A 144 12.05 -9.58 9.41
N ASP A 145 12.37 -9.20 8.17
CA ASP A 145 11.42 -8.59 7.26
C ASP A 145 10.90 -9.60 6.23
N LEU A 146 9.58 -9.60 5.98
CA LEU A 146 8.97 -10.35 4.88
C LEU A 146 9.14 -9.56 3.58
N VAL A 147 9.98 -10.08 2.67
CA VAL A 147 10.41 -9.38 1.45
C VAL A 147 10.24 -10.24 0.20
N PHE A 148 10.23 -9.58 -0.95
CA PHE A 148 10.34 -10.21 -2.25
C PHE A 148 11.81 -10.37 -2.64
N ASN A 149 12.21 -11.56 -3.10
CA ASN A 149 13.60 -11.97 -3.35
C ASN A 149 14.53 -11.80 -2.13
N PRO A 150 14.32 -12.58 -1.06
CA PRO A 150 15.19 -12.50 0.11
C PRO A 150 16.64 -12.78 -0.27
N ALA A 151 17.56 -11.98 0.28
CA ALA A 151 18.99 -12.15 0.08
C ALA A 151 19.45 -13.55 0.50
N ARG A 152 18.82 -14.12 1.54
CA ARG A 152 19.12 -15.45 2.04
C ARG A 152 18.05 -16.07 2.95
N GLY A 153 17.70 -17.32 2.68
CA GLY A 153 17.34 -18.31 3.70
C GLY A 153 16.04 -18.09 4.48
N GLY A 154 15.22 -17.11 4.12
CA GLY A 154 13.94 -16.91 4.79
C GLY A 154 12.81 -17.62 4.09
N ALA A 155 12.37 -18.77 4.59
CA ALA A 155 11.20 -19.48 4.04
C ALA A 155 10.21 -19.85 5.14
N PHE A 156 8.93 -19.89 4.78
CA PHE A 156 7.91 -20.51 5.62
C PHE A 156 8.16 -22.02 5.68
N VAL A 157 8.20 -22.58 6.88
CA VAL A 157 8.50 -24.00 7.10
C VAL A 157 7.23 -24.80 7.38
N ARG A 158 6.36 -24.31 8.27
CA ARG A 158 5.03 -24.92 8.56
C ARG A 158 4.16 -24.00 9.40
N ALA A 159 2.85 -24.19 9.34
CA ALA A 159 1.89 -23.59 10.28
C ALA A 159 1.83 -24.41 11.58
N LEU A 160 1.64 -23.74 12.72
CA LEU A 160 1.50 -24.39 14.03
C LEU A 160 0.03 -24.43 14.46
N HIS A 161 -0.43 -25.58 14.96
CA HIS A 161 -1.78 -25.75 15.50
C HIS A 161 -1.75 -25.71 17.04
N SER A 162 -2.61 -24.91 17.67
CA SER A 162 -2.91 -25.04 19.09
C SER A 162 -3.86 -26.24 19.29
N LYS A 163 -3.37 -27.36 19.82
CA LYS A 163 -4.25 -28.47 20.25
C LYS A 163 -5.04 -28.04 21.48
N GLY A 164 -6.34 -27.82 21.31
CA GLY A 164 -7.32 -27.74 22.38
C GLY A 164 -8.17 -29.02 22.46
N GLY A 165 -8.26 -29.61 23.66
CA GLY A 165 -9.23 -30.63 24.07
C GLY A 165 -8.60 -31.72 24.93
N LYS A 166 -9.11 -32.13 26.09
CA LYS A 166 -10.23 -31.73 26.98
C LYS A 166 -10.03 -32.52 28.29
N MET A 167 -10.34 -31.95 29.47
CA MET A 167 -11.13 -32.56 30.58
C MET A 167 -11.01 -31.76 31.91
N THR A 168 -12.18 -31.33 32.43
CA THR A 168 -12.65 -31.16 33.85
C THR A 168 -11.79 -30.37 34.85
N GLU A 169 -12.25 -29.46 35.71
CA GLU A 169 -13.58 -29.04 36.23
C GLU A 169 -13.40 -27.67 36.94
N GLU A 170 -14.44 -26.84 36.86
CA GLU A 170 -14.99 -25.88 37.84
C GLU A 170 -14.23 -24.68 38.47
N HIS A 171 -15.05 -23.63 38.68
CA HIS A 171 -14.94 -22.41 39.50
C HIS A 171 -14.26 -21.13 38.93
N GLU A 172 -15.11 -20.25 38.40
CA GLU A 172 -15.05 -18.79 38.61
C GLU A 172 -15.59 -18.43 40.02
N PRO A 173 -15.51 -17.18 40.52
CA PRO A 173 -14.62 -16.05 40.18
C PRO A 173 -14.07 -15.32 41.44
N SER A 174 -13.10 -14.40 41.32
CA SER A 174 -13.11 -13.15 42.13
C SER A 174 -12.06 -12.12 41.70
N ILE A 175 -12.52 -10.88 41.65
CA ILE A 175 -11.76 -9.63 41.47
C ILE A 175 -11.13 -9.24 42.81
N GLN A 176 -9.86 -8.83 42.84
CA GLN A 176 -9.39 -7.78 43.76
C GLN A 176 -8.07 -7.13 43.31
N LYS A 177 -8.13 -5.80 43.15
CA LYS A 177 -6.97 -4.89 43.19
C LYS A 177 -6.39 -4.89 44.61
N VAL A 178 -5.07 -4.76 44.76
CA VAL A 178 -4.40 -3.76 45.63
C VAL A 178 -2.86 -3.82 45.43
N THR A 179 -2.37 -2.65 45.01
CA THR A 179 -1.11 -1.95 45.29
C THR A 179 -0.17 -2.42 46.41
N LEU A 180 1.12 -2.44 46.08
CA LEU A 180 2.30 -1.89 46.79
C LEU A 180 2.44 -2.09 48.32
N ALA A 181 3.49 -2.81 48.72
CA ALA A 181 4.28 -2.48 49.91
C ALA A 181 5.75 -2.91 49.74
N LYS A 182 6.65 -2.02 50.17
CA LYS A 182 8.11 -2.15 50.22
C LYS A 182 8.56 -2.89 51.48
N ASP A 183 9.75 -3.49 51.39
CA ASP A 183 10.90 -3.41 52.33
C ASP A 183 11.62 -4.77 52.37
N GLY A 184 12.88 -4.86 51.92
CA GLY A 184 14.09 -4.73 52.76
C GLY A 184 14.86 -6.07 52.68
N GLN A 185 15.83 -6.23 51.78
CA GLN A 185 17.28 -6.02 51.94
C GLN A 185 18.05 -7.08 52.76
N ASN A 186 19.23 -7.41 52.19
CA ASN A 186 20.42 -8.11 52.69
C ASN A 186 20.44 -9.64 52.50
N ALA A 187 21.47 -10.28 51.94
CA ALA A 187 22.85 -9.93 51.57
C ALA A 187 23.25 -10.85 50.38
N THR A 188 24.30 -10.68 49.58
CA THR A 188 25.71 -10.41 49.90
C THR A 188 26.46 -10.11 48.59
N GLN A 189 27.26 -9.04 48.54
CA GLN A 189 28.27 -8.82 47.50
C GLN A 189 29.51 -9.69 47.79
N PRO A 190 30.22 -10.17 46.74
CA PRO A 190 31.55 -9.58 46.52
C PRO A 190 31.94 -9.54 45.03
N GLN A 191 31.58 -8.49 44.28
CA GLN A 191 32.09 -8.24 42.91
C GLN A 191 32.08 -6.74 42.53
N ALA A 192 32.29 -5.81 43.47
CA ALA A 192 32.11 -4.37 43.20
C ALA A 192 33.35 -3.64 42.64
N GLU A 193 34.58 -4.13 42.82
CA GLU A 193 35.78 -3.34 42.47
C GLU A 193 36.28 -3.55 41.02
N GLY A 194 36.03 -4.71 40.40
CA GLY A 194 36.40 -4.96 38.99
C GLY A 194 35.43 -4.36 37.96
N LEU A 195 34.13 -4.34 38.30
CA LEU A 195 33.06 -3.83 37.43
C LEU A 195 33.04 -2.30 37.36
N ALA A 196 33.41 -1.60 38.44
CA ALA A 196 33.51 -0.13 38.44
C ALA A 196 34.63 0.37 37.52
N GLY A 197 35.80 -0.29 37.53
CA GLY A 197 36.92 0.05 36.64
C GLY A 197 36.62 -0.23 35.16
N GLN A 198 35.95 -1.34 34.85
CA GLN A 198 35.52 -1.66 33.48
C GLN A 198 34.44 -0.71 32.97
N ARG A 199 33.46 -0.34 33.82
CA ARG A 199 32.40 0.61 33.45
C ARG A 199 32.94 2.02 33.22
N ALA A 200 33.91 2.47 34.01
CA ALA A 200 34.60 3.74 33.79
C ALA A 200 35.39 3.77 32.46
N GLN A 201 36.03 2.66 32.08
CA GLN A 201 36.72 2.54 30.78
C GLN A 201 35.74 2.55 29.60
N LEU A 202 34.62 1.83 29.71
CA LEU A 202 33.56 1.82 28.70
C LEU A 202 32.91 3.19 28.54
N ASN A 203 32.61 3.89 29.63
CA ASN A 203 32.03 5.23 29.60
C ASN A 203 32.99 6.25 28.96
N ARG A 204 34.29 6.13 29.22
CA ARG A 204 35.32 6.94 28.56
C ARG A 204 35.37 6.69 27.06
N TYR A 205 35.33 5.42 26.64
CA TYR A 205 35.31 5.05 25.23
C TYR A 205 34.04 5.53 24.52
N LEU A 206 32.87 5.39 25.16
CA LEU A 206 31.58 5.88 24.64
C LEU A 206 31.56 7.41 24.52
N LEU A 207 32.14 8.13 25.48
CA LEU A 207 32.29 9.58 25.42
C LEU A 207 33.15 10.00 24.23
N ASP A 208 34.32 9.38 24.05
CA ASP A 208 35.24 9.71 22.95
C ASP A 208 34.64 9.38 21.58
N VAL A 209 34.01 8.21 21.41
CA VAL A 209 33.33 7.81 20.17
C VAL A 209 32.12 8.71 19.90
N GLY A 210 31.32 9.02 20.93
CA GLY A 210 30.16 9.89 20.84
C GLY A 210 30.53 11.31 20.40
N LEU A 211 31.59 11.89 20.97
CA LEU A 211 32.07 13.23 20.61
C LEU A 211 32.70 13.26 19.21
N GLN A 212 33.47 12.23 18.83
CA GLN A 212 34.03 12.10 17.47
C GLN A 212 32.92 11.98 16.41
N ALA A 213 31.89 11.18 16.68
CA ALA A 213 30.73 11.04 15.80
C ALA A 213 29.89 12.33 15.74
N ALA A 214 29.86 13.10 16.84
CA ALA A 214 29.04 14.29 16.95
C ALA A 214 29.54 15.47 16.09
N LYS A 215 30.86 15.56 15.82
CA LYS A 215 31.53 16.63 15.06
C LYS A 215 31.15 18.05 15.54
N LEU A 216 31.18 18.27 16.85
CA LEU A 216 30.88 19.57 17.47
C LEU A 216 32.09 20.53 17.37
N PRO A 217 31.89 21.87 17.37
CA PRO A 217 32.99 22.82 17.49
C PRO A 217 33.76 22.65 18.82
N PRO A 218 35.07 22.99 18.87
CA PRO A 218 35.94 22.70 20.03
C PRO A 218 35.40 23.21 21.38
N ALA A 219 34.73 24.37 21.39
CA ALA A 219 34.15 24.95 22.62
C ALA A 219 32.95 24.14 23.14
N MET A 220 32.12 23.60 22.25
CA MET A 220 30.96 22.78 22.64
C MET A 220 31.35 21.33 22.93
N GLU A 221 32.38 20.81 22.26
CA GLU A 221 32.96 19.52 22.59
C GLU A 221 33.55 19.55 24.00
N ALA A 222 34.31 20.59 24.36
CA ALA A 222 34.83 20.77 25.71
C ALA A 222 33.71 20.90 26.77
N TYR A 223 32.61 21.57 26.42
CA TYR A 223 31.44 21.70 27.30
C TYR A 223 30.76 20.35 27.58
N VAL A 224 30.49 19.54 26.54
CA VAL A 224 29.89 18.21 26.73
C VAL A 224 30.88 17.26 27.40
N ARG A 225 32.15 17.29 27.02
CA ARG A 225 33.21 16.47 27.66
C ARG A 225 33.29 16.75 29.16
N GLY A 226 33.27 18.01 29.58
CA GLY A 226 33.33 18.39 30.99
C GLY A 226 32.12 17.97 31.84
N GLN A 227 30.98 17.66 31.23
CA GLN A 227 29.80 17.17 31.95
C GLN A 227 29.89 15.68 32.31
N PHE A 228 30.62 14.90 31.52
CA PHE A 228 30.65 13.44 31.59
C PHE A 228 32.02 12.86 31.95
N GLU A 229 33.07 13.69 31.97
CA GLU A 229 34.42 13.26 32.36
C GLU A 229 34.46 12.79 33.82
N GLY A 230 34.91 11.56 34.04
CA GLY A 230 35.04 10.96 35.38
C GLY A 230 33.72 10.61 36.06
N ARG A 231 32.58 10.61 35.34
CA ARG A 231 31.26 10.25 35.86
C ARG A 231 30.70 9.02 35.15
N ASP A 232 29.91 8.24 35.88
CA ASP A 232 29.10 7.18 35.28
C ASP A 232 27.83 7.79 34.66
N PHE A 233 27.60 7.49 33.39
CA PHE A 233 26.43 7.96 32.65
C PHE A 233 25.88 6.85 31.75
N GLU A 234 24.58 6.93 31.45
CA GLU A 234 23.92 6.02 30.50
C GLU A 234 23.98 6.58 29.07
N PRO A 235 24.02 5.75 28.01
CA PRO A 235 24.17 6.20 26.62
C PRO A 235 23.12 7.23 26.16
N ASP A 236 21.90 7.12 26.69
CA ASP A 236 20.81 8.06 26.42
C ASP A 236 21.10 9.47 26.96
N GLN A 237 21.82 9.58 28.08
CA GLN A 237 22.18 10.87 28.69
C GLN A 237 23.22 11.60 27.85
N LEU A 238 24.23 10.87 27.35
CA LEU A 238 25.23 11.42 26.43
C LEU A 238 24.58 11.85 25.11
N SER A 239 23.68 11.03 24.56
CA SER A 239 22.97 11.34 23.31
C SER A 239 22.12 12.61 23.46
N ARG A 240 21.40 12.76 24.58
CA ARG A 240 20.63 13.98 24.89
C ARG A 240 21.51 15.21 25.00
N ALA A 241 22.63 15.13 25.69
CA ALA A 241 23.56 16.25 25.84
C ALA A 241 24.19 16.67 24.50
N ILE A 242 24.52 15.71 23.63
CA ILE A 242 25.00 15.99 22.27
C ILE A 242 23.90 16.68 21.43
N HIS A 243 22.65 16.22 21.55
CA HIS A 243 21.52 16.85 20.88
C HIS A 243 21.25 18.28 21.38
N GLU A 244 21.34 18.52 22.69
CA GLU A 244 21.22 19.85 23.28
C GLU A 244 22.37 20.77 22.83
N ALA A 245 23.60 20.27 22.79
CA ALA A 245 24.74 21.05 22.28
C ALA A 245 24.59 21.42 20.80
N ARG A 246 24.05 20.53 19.96
CA ARG A 246 23.71 20.82 18.55
C ARG A 246 22.59 21.85 18.44
N ARG A 247 21.58 21.74 19.30
CA ARG A 247 20.46 22.69 19.35
C ARG A 247 20.94 24.08 19.76
N LEU A 248 21.74 24.19 20.81
CA LEU A 248 22.34 25.44 21.25
C LEU A 248 23.24 26.05 20.18
N LEU A 249 24.01 25.23 19.47
CA LEU A 249 24.80 25.70 18.33
C LEU A 249 23.89 26.21 17.21
N SER A 250 22.77 25.56 16.93
CA SER A 250 21.78 26.01 15.94
C SER A 250 21.06 27.29 16.36
N ASP A 251 20.77 27.46 17.66
CA ASP A 251 20.13 28.64 18.22
C ASP A 251 21.09 29.84 18.24
N LEU A 252 22.38 29.60 18.51
CA LEU A 252 23.44 30.62 18.49
C LEU A 252 23.97 30.93 17.08
N ALA A 253 23.91 29.96 16.15
CA ALA A 253 24.25 30.12 14.73
C ALA A 253 23.06 30.60 13.88
N GLY A 254 21.90 30.85 14.50
CA GLY A 254 20.74 31.50 13.88
C GLY A 254 21.01 32.97 13.53
N PRO A 255 20.30 33.50 12.52
CA PRO A 255 20.83 34.46 11.55
C PRO A 255 21.13 35.82 12.18
N GLY A 256 22.37 36.29 11.98
CA GLY A 256 22.69 37.70 12.11
C GLY A 256 21.80 38.55 11.19
N MET A 257 20.85 39.24 11.81
CA MET A 257 20.02 40.36 11.33
C MET A 257 19.09 40.12 10.13
N ALA A 258 17.84 39.74 10.42
CA ALA A 258 16.67 40.56 10.06
C ALA A 258 15.43 40.09 10.84
N VAL A 259 14.88 41.02 11.63
CA VAL A 259 13.67 40.90 12.44
C VAL A 259 12.43 40.86 11.54
N GLY A 260 11.52 39.94 11.80
CA GLY A 260 10.13 39.98 11.32
C GLY A 260 9.29 38.94 12.05
N PRO A 261 8.15 39.31 12.68
CA PRO A 261 7.35 38.36 13.42
C PRO A 261 6.43 37.62 12.45
N GLY A 262 6.55 36.30 12.37
CA GLY A 262 5.55 35.50 11.66
C GLY A 262 6.02 34.13 11.22
N ARG A 263 5.34 33.13 11.81
CA ARG A 263 5.26 31.71 11.41
C ARG A 263 6.45 30.80 11.71
N ILE A 264 6.10 29.79 12.50
CA ILE A 264 6.74 28.49 12.62
C ILE A 264 7.04 27.98 11.19
N SER A 265 8.29 28.05 10.76
CA SER A 265 8.75 27.37 9.55
C SER A 265 8.88 25.89 9.89
N GLY A 266 8.10 25.04 9.22
CA GLY A 266 8.44 23.62 9.16
C GLY A 266 9.86 23.46 8.64
N MET A 267 10.66 22.60 9.25
CA MET A 267 11.93 22.18 8.67
C MET A 267 11.63 21.50 7.33
N TYR A 268 11.96 22.17 6.22
CA TYR A 268 11.88 21.61 4.88
C TYR A 268 13.20 20.93 4.55
N ASP A 269 13.15 19.68 4.09
CA ASP A 269 14.35 18.97 3.66
C ASP A 269 14.74 19.32 2.21
N THR A 270 15.91 18.85 1.76
CA THR A 270 16.39 19.11 0.39
C THR A 270 15.47 18.50 -0.67
N ARG A 271 14.79 17.40 -0.35
CA ARG A 271 13.86 16.72 -1.26
C ARG A 271 12.59 17.54 -1.46
N ASP A 272 12.05 18.11 -0.39
CA ASP A 272 10.91 19.02 -0.40
C ASP A 272 11.21 20.27 -1.21
N GLN A 273 12.42 20.82 -1.08
CA GLN A 273 12.88 21.94 -1.90
C GLN A 273 12.95 21.60 -3.38
N LEU A 274 13.49 20.43 -3.72
CA LEU A 274 13.55 19.96 -5.11
C LEU A 274 12.16 19.62 -5.67
N GLN A 275 11.31 18.92 -4.92
CA GLN A 275 9.96 18.61 -5.36
C GLN A 275 9.14 19.89 -5.58
N ALA A 276 9.24 20.87 -4.68
CA ALA A 276 8.57 22.15 -4.86
C ALA A 276 9.13 22.94 -6.06
N ALA A 277 10.44 22.87 -6.32
CA ALA A 277 11.05 23.48 -7.50
C ALA A 277 10.58 22.82 -8.81
N VAL A 278 10.43 21.50 -8.81
CA VAL A 278 9.92 20.73 -9.96
C VAL A 278 8.43 20.98 -10.15
N ASP A 279 7.63 21.01 -9.09
CA ASP A 279 6.21 21.35 -9.15
C ASP A 279 6.02 22.75 -9.78
N ASP A 280 6.84 23.73 -9.40
CA ASP A 280 6.84 25.07 -10.01
C ASP A 280 7.22 25.06 -11.49
N LEU A 281 8.27 24.33 -11.86
CA LEU A 281 8.73 24.19 -13.25
C LEU A 281 7.61 23.67 -14.16
N PHE A 282 6.85 22.69 -13.66
CA PHE A 282 5.73 22.08 -14.36
C PHE A 282 4.38 22.80 -14.17
N GLU A 283 4.33 23.88 -13.38
CA GLU A 283 3.07 24.56 -12.98
C GLU A 283 2.07 23.56 -12.36
N ALA A 284 2.58 22.54 -11.67
CA ALA A 284 1.78 21.56 -10.95
C ALA A 284 1.38 22.12 -9.57
N PRO A 285 0.19 21.78 -9.06
CA PRO A 285 -0.19 22.18 -7.71
C PRO A 285 0.76 21.55 -6.69
N ARG A 286 1.25 22.37 -5.75
CA ARG A 286 2.08 21.91 -4.65
C ARG A 286 1.26 21.26 -3.55
N ASP A 287 1.89 20.32 -2.85
CA ASP A 287 1.31 19.72 -1.64
C ASP A 287 1.13 20.77 -0.54
N GLU A 288 0.13 20.60 0.33
CA GLU A 288 -0.27 21.59 1.34
C GLU A 288 0.92 22.12 2.19
N HIS A 289 1.80 21.21 2.60
CA HIS A 289 2.97 21.57 3.42
C HIS A 289 4.01 22.40 2.64
N LEU A 290 4.09 22.27 1.30
CA LEU A 290 5.06 22.93 0.42
C LEU A 290 4.56 24.27 -0.16
N LYS A 291 3.29 24.65 0.07
CA LYS A 291 2.72 25.88 -0.50
C LYS A 291 3.45 27.16 -0.09
N ASN A 292 3.96 27.23 1.14
CA ASN A 292 4.66 28.40 1.66
C ASN A 292 6.18 28.36 1.43
N LEU A 293 6.72 27.24 0.92
CA LEU A 293 8.15 27.06 0.71
C LEU A 293 8.63 27.95 -0.44
N LYS A 294 9.69 28.72 -0.24
CA LYS A 294 10.37 29.44 -1.32
C LYS A 294 11.44 28.53 -1.91
N ALA A 295 11.05 27.69 -2.86
CA ALA A 295 11.94 26.77 -3.56
C ALA A 295 12.82 27.49 -4.58
N HIS A 296 13.91 26.84 -4.98
CA HIS A 296 14.76 27.30 -6.07
C HIS A 296 13.98 27.29 -7.39
N ARG A 297 14.13 28.33 -8.20
CA ARG A 297 13.43 28.41 -9.49
C ARG A 297 14.29 27.77 -10.58
N LEU A 298 13.91 26.57 -10.99
CA LEU A 298 14.48 25.90 -12.15
C LEU A 298 14.11 26.66 -13.43
N GLN A 299 15.08 26.84 -14.31
CA GLN A 299 14.90 27.41 -15.65
C GLN A 299 14.33 26.37 -16.62
N GLY A 300 14.67 25.09 -16.40
CA GLY A 300 14.40 24.03 -17.35
C GLY A 300 14.46 22.62 -16.76
N ILE A 301 13.94 21.65 -17.49
CA ILE A 301 14.10 20.24 -17.17
C ILE A 301 15.55 19.79 -17.41
N ARG A 302 16.25 20.45 -18.34
CA ARG A 302 17.68 20.21 -18.59
C ARG A 302 18.52 20.52 -17.37
N GLU A 303 18.27 21.65 -16.73
CA GLU A 303 18.95 22.05 -15.50
C GLU A 303 18.73 21.00 -14.39
N LEU A 304 17.48 20.60 -14.18
CA LEU A 304 17.14 19.54 -13.22
C LEU A 304 17.89 18.23 -13.49
N TYR A 305 17.96 17.81 -14.76
CA TYR A 305 18.65 16.61 -15.18
C TYR A 305 20.16 16.69 -14.88
N LEU A 306 20.81 17.78 -15.27
CA LEU A 306 22.24 17.99 -15.04
C LEU A 306 22.58 18.09 -13.54
N MET A 307 21.74 18.77 -12.75
CA MET A 307 21.93 18.90 -11.30
C MET A 307 21.86 17.56 -10.56
N LEU A 308 20.93 16.69 -10.97
CA LEU A 308 20.69 15.40 -10.30
C LEU A 308 21.57 14.27 -10.83
N ILE A 309 21.78 14.20 -12.15
CA ILE A 309 22.43 13.07 -12.81
C ILE A 309 23.90 13.34 -13.11
N GLY A 310 24.28 14.60 -13.38
CA GLY A 310 25.65 14.96 -13.73
C GLY A 310 26.08 14.53 -15.14
N ASP A 311 25.17 14.02 -15.97
CA ASP A 311 25.44 13.58 -17.34
C ASP A 311 25.29 14.75 -18.34
N TYR A 312 26.39 15.43 -18.59
CA TYR A 312 26.45 16.55 -19.53
C TYR A 312 26.46 16.11 -20.99
N ASP A 313 26.82 14.84 -21.25
CA ASP A 313 26.95 14.29 -22.61
C ASP A 313 25.66 13.56 -23.06
N PHE A 314 24.65 13.48 -22.19
CA PHE A 314 23.34 12.88 -22.45
C PHE A 314 23.44 11.43 -22.96
N HIS A 315 24.32 10.64 -22.35
CA HIS A 315 24.43 9.20 -22.63
C HIS A 315 23.42 8.35 -21.84
N GLY A 316 22.69 8.95 -20.90
CA GLY A 316 21.71 8.27 -20.05
C GLY A 316 22.34 7.56 -18.85
N GLY A 317 23.53 8.00 -18.41
CA GLY A 317 24.26 7.44 -17.27
C GLY A 317 24.24 8.35 -16.05
N TYR A 318 24.55 7.82 -14.87
CA TYR A 318 24.72 8.64 -13.65
C TYR A 318 26.21 8.92 -13.41
N ASP A 319 26.61 10.20 -13.33
CA ASP A 319 27.96 10.62 -12.96
C ASP A 319 27.98 11.26 -11.57
N ARG A 320 28.38 10.46 -10.59
CA ARG A 320 28.50 10.86 -9.18
C ARG A 320 29.47 12.02 -8.96
N THR A 321 30.47 12.19 -9.81
CA THR A 321 31.49 13.24 -9.62
C THR A 321 30.97 14.63 -9.99
N ARG A 322 29.91 14.68 -10.79
CA ARG A 322 29.34 15.91 -11.36
C ARG A 322 27.94 16.23 -10.84
N ALA A 323 27.21 15.24 -10.32
CA ALA A 323 25.91 15.43 -9.69
C ALA A 323 26.05 16.35 -8.45
N GLN A 324 25.25 17.42 -8.41
CA GLN A 324 25.27 18.40 -7.30
C GLN A 324 24.55 17.89 -6.06
N PHE A 325 23.55 17.02 -6.26
CA PHE A 325 22.78 16.43 -5.17
C PHE A 325 23.05 14.93 -5.08
N ALA A 326 23.68 14.51 -3.99
CA ALA A 326 23.83 13.09 -3.63
C ALA A 326 22.56 12.61 -2.89
N LEU A 327 21.41 12.65 -3.57
CA LEU A 327 20.13 12.27 -2.99
C LEU A 327 19.69 10.88 -3.46
N THR A 328 18.90 10.20 -2.62
CA THR A 328 18.09 9.02 -2.98
C THR A 328 16.94 9.34 -3.93
N THR A 329 16.77 10.62 -4.30
CA THR A 329 15.64 11.10 -5.08
C THR A 329 15.98 11.03 -6.57
N ASP A 330 15.37 10.07 -7.25
CA ASP A 330 15.50 9.87 -8.69
C ASP A 330 14.81 11.01 -9.47
N PHE A 331 15.51 11.58 -10.45
CA PHE A 331 15.00 12.55 -11.44
C PHE A 331 13.65 12.09 -12.02
N THR A 332 13.56 10.81 -12.37
CA THR A 332 12.34 10.22 -12.95
C THR A 332 11.18 10.29 -11.95
N GLY A 333 11.44 10.05 -10.67
CA GLY A 333 10.45 10.11 -9.60
C GLY A 333 9.89 11.53 -9.42
N LEU A 334 10.75 12.55 -9.38
CA LEU A 334 10.34 13.95 -9.24
C LEU A 334 9.46 14.41 -10.41
N VAL A 335 9.92 14.13 -11.64
CA VAL A 335 9.20 14.51 -12.87
C VAL A 335 7.87 13.74 -12.94
N LYS A 336 7.87 12.43 -12.66
CA LYS A 336 6.64 11.62 -12.63
C LYS A 336 5.62 12.17 -11.64
N ASN A 337 6.05 12.54 -10.42
CA ASN A 337 5.15 13.08 -9.40
C ASN A 337 4.51 14.40 -9.86
N ALA A 338 5.32 15.33 -10.39
CA ALA A 338 4.82 16.61 -10.89
C ALA A 338 3.88 16.44 -12.10
N LEU A 339 4.21 15.55 -13.05
CA LEU A 339 3.34 15.25 -14.19
C LEU A 339 2.04 14.58 -13.75
N ASN A 340 2.07 13.66 -12.78
CA ASN A 340 0.85 13.04 -12.23
C ASN A 340 -0.05 14.08 -11.54
N LYS A 341 0.53 14.98 -10.75
CA LYS A 341 -0.21 16.12 -10.16
C LYS A 341 -0.85 16.99 -11.24
N LEU A 342 -0.13 17.27 -12.32
CA LEU A 342 -0.65 18.04 -13.45
C LEU A 342 -1.81 17.32 -14.17
N VAL A 343 -1.72 16.00 -14.34
CA VAL A 343 -2.80 15.17 -14.91
C VAL A 343 -4.06 15.26 -14.05
N VAL A 344 -3.94 15.06 -12.73
CA VAL A 344 -5.06 15.12 -11.78
C VAL A 344 -5.69 16.52 -11.77
N ASN A 345 -4.87 17.57 -11.67
CA ASN A 345 -5.36 18.94 -11.72
C ASN A 345 -6.12 19.25 -13.02
N THR A 346 -5.59 18.80 -14.16
CA THR A 346 -6.26 19.00 -15.46
C THR A 346 -7.57 18.23 -15.54
N TRP A 347 -7.61 17.02 -15.01
CA TRP A 347 -8.83 16.22 -14.91
C TRP A 347 -9.91 16.94 -14.11
N GLU A 348 -9.57 17.46 -12.93
CA GLU A 348 -10.49 18.21 -12.07
C GLU A 348 -11.01 19.48 -12.74
N MET A 349 -10.12 20.26 -13.37
CA MET A 349 -10.52 21.47 -14.10
C MET A 349 -11.49 21.15 -15.25
N LEU A 350 -11.23 20.07 -16.01
CA LEU A 350 -12.13 19.65 -17.08
C LEU A 350 -13.47 19.12 -16.54
N GLY A 351 -13.45 18.40 -15.41
CA GLY A 351 -14.68 18.00 -14.71
C GLY A 351 -15.50 19.21 -14.29
N GLN A 352 -14.89 20.22 -13.67
CA GLN A 352 -15.57 21.47 -13.31
C GLN A 352 -16.13 22.22 -14.54
N ALA A 353 -15.47 22.12 -15.69
CA ALA A 353 -15.96 22.65 -16.95
C ALA A 353 -17.11 21.83 -17.58
N GLY A 354 -17.50 20.70 -16.98
CA GLY A 354 -18.64 19.87 -17.39
C GLY A 354 -18.30 18.75 -18.37
N TYR A 355 -17.01 18.45 -18.61
CA TYR A 355 -16.61 17.32 -19.44
C TYR A 355 -16.84 15.95 -18.78
N ASP A 356 -17.13 15.93 -17.48
CA ASP A 356 -17.50 14.75 -16.70
C ASP A 356 -19.02 14.55 -16.59
N TRP A 357 -19.82 15.10 -17.52
CA TRP A 357 -21.31 15.05 -17.50
C TRP A 357 -21.89 13.67 -17.18
N TRP A 358 -21.19 12.60 -17.57
CA TRP A 358 -21.57 11.21 -17.33
C TRP A 358 -21.62 10.87 -15.82
N SER A 359 -20.84 11.55 -14.97
CA SER A 359 -20.79 11.31 -13.52
C SER A 359 -22.14 11.54 -12.82
N LYS A 360 -23.01 12.36 -13.41
CA LYS A 360 -24.36 12.65 -12.87
C LYS A 360 -25.38 11.53 -13.14
N ILE A 361 -25.12 10.68 -14.14
CA ILE A 361 -26.02 9.63 -14.60
C ILE A 361 -25.46 8.22 -14.41
N SER A 362 -24.23 8.11 -13.89
CA SER A 362 -23.55 6.84 -13.65
C SER A 362 -23.20 6.68 -12.18
N VAL A 363 -23.18 5.45 -11.69
CA VAL A 363 -22.57 5.11 -10.41
C VAL A 363 -21.16 4.58 -10.69
N VAL A 364 -20.17 5.06 -9.95
CA VAL A 364 -18.79 4.59 -10.04
C VAL A 364 -18.56 3.57 -8.93
N GLU A 365 -18.29 2.33 -9.33
CA GLU A 365 -18.00 1.24 -8.40
C GLU A 365 -16.52 0.87 -8.45
N HIS A 366 -15.99 0.43 -7.31
CA HIS A 366 -14.65 -0.13 -7.21
C HIS A 366 -14.72 -1.65 -7.34
N PHE A 367 -13.81 -2.23 -8.12
CA PHE A 367 -13.73 -3.67 -8.33
C PHE A 367 -12.38 -4.19 -7.81
N ASN A 368 -12.42 -5.28 -7.04
CA ASN A 368 -11.24 -5.89 -6.42
C ASN A 368 -10.63 -7.02 -7.29
N ASN A 369 -11.31 -7.42 -8.36
CA ASN A 369 -10.84 -8.47 -9.27
C ASN A 369 -11.22 -8.13 -10.73
N LEU A 370 -10.68 -8.90 -11.67
CA LEU A 370 -10.91 -8.75 -13.11
C LEU A 370 -12.00 -9.70 -13.65
N ASN A 371 -12.82 -10.26 -12.76
CA ASN A 371 -13.92 -11.13 -13.18
C ASN A 371 -14.97 -10.31 -13.94
N GLN A 372 -15.85 -10.99 -14.67
CA GLN A 372 -16.98 -10.34 -15.30
C GLN A 372 -17.82 -9.61 -14.25
N ILE A 373 -18.16 -8.37 -14.56
CA ILE A 373 -19.02 -7.55 -13.71
C ILE A 373 -20.45 -7.87 -14.12
N THR A 374 -21.25 -8.29 -13.15
CA THR A 374 -22.68 -8.54 -13.34
C THR A 374 -23.46 -7.37 -12.74
N GLY A 375 -24.08 -6.55 -13.59
CA GLY A 375 -25.11 -5.62 -13.17
C GLY A 375 -26.43 -6.36 -13.06
N ILE A 376 -27.02 -6.42 -11.87
CA ILE A 376 -28.28 -7.14 -11.64
C ILE A 376 -29.40 -6.13 -11.48
N LEU A 377 -30.36 -6.13 -12.41
CA LEU A 377 -31.65 -5.49 -12.16
C LEU A 377 -32.47 -6.45 -11.29
N VAL A 378 -32.51 -6.14 -10.00
CA VAL A 378 -33.23 -6.97 -9.01
C VAL A 378 -34.73 -6.87 -9.27
N GLY A 379 -35.38 -8.03 -9.40
CA GLY A 379 -36.82 -8.10 -9.56
C GLY A 379 -37.54 -7.67 -8.29
N THR A 380 -38.62 -6.89 -8.42
CA THR A 380 -39.52 -6.61 -7.30
C THR A 380 -40.49 -7.77 -7.09
N VAL A 381 -41.07 -7.84 -5.90
CA VAL A 381 -42.24 -8.69 -5.67
C VAL A 381 -43.44 -8.03 -6.36
N GLY A 382 -44.18 -8.81 -7.15
CA GLY A 382 -45.43 -8.36 -7.78
C GLY A 382 -46.56 -8.15 -6.79
N ASP A 383 -47.77 -7.91 -7.30
CA ASP A 383 -48.95 -7.79 -6.45
C ASP A 383 -49.21 -9.09 -5.67
N LEU A 384 -49.55 -8.94 -4.39
CA LEU A 384 -49.87 -10.09 -3.53
C LEU A 384 -51.23 -10.67 -3.92
N PRO A 385 -51.31 -11.96 -4.27
CA PRO A 385 -52.57 -12.57 -4.69
C PRO A 385 -53.53 -12.69 -3.50
N THR A 386 -54.82 -12.58 -3.75
CA THR A 386 -55.85 -12.86 -2.75
C THR A 386 -55.85 -14.34 -2.40
N VAL A 387 -55.67 -14.68 -1.13
CA VAL A 387 -55.71 -16.06 -0.63
C VAL A 387 -57.03 -16.29 0.10
N ALA A 388 -57.77 -17.32 -0.30
CA ALA A 388 -59.02 -17.69 0.37
C ALA A 388 -58.75 -18.27 1.77
N GLU A 389 -59.71 -18.14 2.68
CA GLU A 389 -59.61 -18.68 4.04
C GLU A 389 -59.35 -20.21 4.00
N GLY A 390 -58.28 -20.65 4.67
CA GLY A 390 -57.88 -22.06 4.70
C GLY A 390 -57.06 -22.55 3.51
N ALA A 391 -56.82 -21.73 2.49
CA ALA A 391 -55.96 -22.08 1.36
C ALA A 391 -54.47 -21.87 1.66
N ALA A 392 -53.61 -22.58 0.94
CA ALA A 392 -52.16 -22.40 1.01
C ALA A 392 -51.72 -21.12 0.27
N TYR A 393 -50.68 -20.45 0.77
CA TYR A 393 -50.06 -19.31 0.11
C TYR A 393 -49.30 -19.78 -1.15
N PRO A 394 -49.58 -19.20 -2.35
CA PRO A 394 -48.85 -19.52 -3.56
C PRO A 394 -47.44 -18.90 -3.55
N GLU A 395 -46.50 -19.52 -4.25
CA GLU A 395 -45.15 -18.99 -4.45
C GLU A 395 -45.20 -17.71 -5.30
N LEU A 396 -44.54 -16.65 -4.83
CA LEU A 396 -44.45 -15.39 -5.56
C LEU A 396 -43.35 -15.51 -6.61
N ALA A 397 -43.67 -15.13 -7.85
CA ALA A 397 -42.65 -15.00 -8.87
C ALA A 397 -41.71 -13.85 -8.50
N VAL A 398 -40.44 -14.15 -8.30
CA VAL A 398 -39.37 -13.15 -8.13
C VAL A 398 -38.18 -13.64 -8.96
N GLY A 399 -37.55 -12.76 -9.70
CA GLY A 399 -36.31 -13.07 -10.39
C GLY A 399 -35.64 -11.87 -11.01
N ASP A 400 -34.34 -11.98 -11.21
CA ASP A 400 -33.52 -10.86 -11.62
C ASP A 400 -33.22 -10.89 -13.12
N SER A 401 -32.83 -9.74 -13.67
CA SER A 401 -32.26 -9.66 -15.02
C SER A 401 -30.78 -9.25 -14.93
N PRO A 402 -29.84 -10.21 -15.01
CA PRO A 402 -28.42 -9.90 -14.99
C PRO A 402 -27.92 -9.46 -16.38
N GLU A 403 -27.11 -8.43 -16.39
CA GLU A 403 -26.30 -7.99 -17.53
C GLU A 403 -24.83 -8.16 -17.16
N THR A 404 -24.05 -8.80 -18.04
CA THR A 404 -22.62 -9.03 -17.80
C THR A 404 -21.76 -8.16 -18.71
N ALA A 405 -20.71 -7.57 -18.13
CA ALA A 405 -19.73 -6.78 -18.86
C ALA A 405 -18.32 -7.29 -18.57
N THR A 406 -17.48 -7.30 -19.61
CA THR A 406 -16.08 -7.73 -19.51
C THR A 406 -15.17 -6.51 -19.35
N PHE A 407 -14.20 -6.62 -18.43
CA PHE A 407 -13.20 -5.58 -18.21
C PHE A 407 -12.35 -5.35 -19.47
N THR A 408 -12.19 -4.09 -19.86
CA THR A 408 -11.33 -3.67 -20.98
C THR A 408 -10.35 -2.59 -20.52
N LYS A 409 -9.05 -2.84 -20.72
CA LYS A 409 -7.99 -1.88 -20.35
C LYS A 409 -7.72 -0.89 -21.49
N TYR A 410 -7.66 0.40 -21.15
CA TYR A 410 -7.22 1.46 -22.04
C TYR A 410 -5.97 2.13 -21.45
N GLY A 411 -4.94 2.35 -22.26
CA GLY A 411 -3.73 3.02 -21.79
C GLY A 411 -2.69 3.21 -22.90
N GLY A 412 -1.69 4.03 -22.59
CA GLY A 412 -0.51 4.32 -23.40
C GLY A 412 0.55 4.98 -22.52
N TYR A 413 1.79 5.04 -22.98
CA TYR A 413 2.88 5.73 -22.27
C TYR A 413 3.29 6.98 -23.04
N VAL A 414 3.66 8.03 -22.30
CA VAL A 414 4.30 9.23 -22.86
C VAL A 414 5.81 9.07 -22.65
N PRO A 415 6.63 8.97 -23.72
CA PRO A 415 8.07 8.82 -23.56
C PRO A 415 8.72 10.13 -23.09
N LEU A 416 9.61 10.01 -22.11
CA LEU A 416 10.56 11.06 -21.75
C LEU A 416 11.91 10.68 -22.38
N THR A 417 12.27 11.33 -23.48
CA THR A 417 13.51 11.02 -24.21
C THR A 417 14.62 12.01 -23.84
N LEU A 418 15.88 11.58 -24.00
CA LEU A 418 17.03 12.43 -23.72
C LEU A 418 17.07 13.66 -24.62
N GLU A 419 16.65 13.53 -25.88
CA GLU A 419 16.57 14.66 -26.82
C GLU A 419 15.56 15.71 -26.36
N LEU A 420 14.48 15.28 -25.70
CA LEU A 420 13.50 16.21 -25.15
C LEU A 420 14.09 17.01 -23.99
N ILE A 421 14.86 16.32 -23.11
CA ILE A 421 15.55 16.95 -21.98
C ILE A 421 16.63 17.90 -22.50
N ASP A 422 17.43 17.48 -23.48
CA ASP A 422 18.51 18.28 -24.06
C ASP A 422 17.99 19.55 -24.75
N ARG A 423 16.85 19.45 -25.46
CA ARG A 423 16.14 20.60 -26.05
C ARG A 423 15.37 21.45 -25.04
N ASP A 424 15.33 21.02 -23.77
CA ASP A 424 14.64 21.69 -22.67
C ASP A 424 13.13 21.95 -22.95
N GLU A 425 12.46 20.98 -23.59
CA GLU A 425 11.06 21.12 -24.03
C GLU A 425 10.04 20.92 -22.87
N THR A 426 10.23 21.58 -21.72
CA THR A 426 9.34 21.50 -20.55
C THR A 426 7.89 21.84 -20.89
N ARG A 427 7.66 22.81 -21.80
CA ARG A 427 6.30 23.17 -22.26
C ARG A 427 5.60 22.00 -22.94
N LYS A 428 6.32 21.18 -23.70
CA LYS A 428 5.76 20.06 -24.44
C LYS A 428 5.43 18.90 -23.51
N LEU A 429 6.27 18.63 -22.50
CA LEU A 429 5.95 17.66 -21.45
C LEU A 429 4.69 18.05 -20.67
N LYS A 430 4.57 19.33 -20.30
CA LYS A 430 3.34 19.85 -19.69
C LYS A 430 2.13 19.62 -20.59
N ALA A 431 2.25 19.93 -21.88
CA ALA A 431 1.18 19.73 -22.84
C ALA A 431 0.78 18.26 -22.96
N TYR A 432 1.73 17.33 -23.00
CA TYR A 432 1.45 15.89 -23.06
C TYR A 432 0.69 15.39 -21.83
N ALA A 433 1.08 15.82 -20.62
CA ALA A 433 0.34 15.45 -19.41
C ALA A 433 -1.09 15.99 -19.43
N ARG A 434 -1.29 17.25 -19.85
CA ARG A 434 -2.63 17.85 -19.98
C ARG A 434 -3.49 17.16 -21.04
N GLU A 435 -2.90 16.81 -22.18
CA GLU A 435 -3.59 16.07 -23.24
C GLU A 435 -3.88 14.63 -22.83
N LEU A 436 -3.03 14.00 -22.01
CA LEU A 436 -3.31 12.66 -21.47
C LEU A 436 -4.56 12.66 -20.59
N ALA A 437 -4.68 13.64 -19.68
CA ALA A 437 -5.90 13.83 -18.88
C ALA A 437 -7.13 14.07 -19.77
N SER A 438 -7.00 14.95 -20.75
CA SER A 438 -8.06 15.28 -21.71
C SER A 438 -8.50 14.05 -22.53
N ALA A 439 -7.55 13.25 -23.01
CA ALA A 439 -7.81 12.05 -23.78
C ALA A 439 -8.54 10.99 -22.96
N GLY A 440 -8.15 10.79 -21.69
CA GLY A 440 -8.84 9.91 -20.75
C GLY A 440 -10.31 10.30 -20.56
N LEU A 441 -10.57 11.58 -20.25
CA LEU A 441 -11.92 12.06 -20.01
C LEU A 441 -12.80 12.03 -21.28
N ARG A 442 -12.23 12.39 -22.44
CA ARG A 442 -12.90 12.25 -23.75
C ARG A 442 -13.22 10.80 -24.06
N LYS A 443 -12.32 9.86 -23.72
CA LYS A 443 -12.52 8.42 -23.95
C LYS A 443 -13.71 7.90 -23.14
N ILE A 444 -13.79 8.22 -21.85
CA ILE A 444 -14.93 7.84 -20.99
C ILE A 444 -16.22 8.45 -21.54
N SER A 445 -16.22 9.76 -21.80
CA SER A 445 -17.37 10.47 -22.36
C SER A 445 -17.87 9.84 -23.67
N ARG A 446 -16.95 9.46 -24.56
CA ARG A 446 -17.29 8.79 -25.83
C ARG A 446 -17.86 7.39 -25.60
N LEU A 447 -17.34 6.63 -24.64
CA LEU A 447 -17.87 5.29 -24.32
C LEU A 447 -19.29 5.39 -23.76
N VAL A 448 -19.55 6.32 -22.85
CA VAL A 448 -20.91 6.54 -22.31
C VAL A 448 -21.84 7.08 -23.40
N ALA A 449 -21.41 8.04 -24.21
CA ALA A 449 -22.20 8.55 -25.33
C ALA A 449 -22.48 7.49 -26.41
N ALA A 450 -21.60 6.51 -26.59
CA ALA A 450 -21.82 5.41 -27.53
C ALA A 450 -23.08 4.60 -27.19
N ILE A 451 -23.41 4.45 -25.90
CA ILE A 451 -24.64 3.75 -25.46
C ILE A 451 -25.90 4.41 -26.05
N PHE A 452 -25.92 5.74 -26.18
CA PHE A 452 -27.07 6.50 -26.69
C PHE A 452 -27.03 6.75 -28.19
N THR A 453 -25.92 6.45 -28.87
CA THR A 453 -25.73 6.75 -30.30
C THR A 453 -25.56 5.49 -31.15
N GLN A 454 -25.27 4.35 -30.53
CA GLN A 454 -25.20 3.05 -31.18
C GLN A 454 -26.57 2.65 -31.76
N ALA A 455 -26.53 1.85 -32.84
CA ALA A 455 -27.72 1.33 -33.52
C ALA A 455 -28.74 2.42 -33.92
N GLY A 456 -28.25 3.60 -34.33
CA GLY A 456 -29.12 4.72 -34.72
C GLY A 456 -29.85 5.38 -33.55
N GLY A 457 -29.34 5.25 -32.32
CA GLY A 457 -29.96 5.77 -31.10
C GLY A 457 -30.76 4.73 -30.30
N LEU A 458 -30.80 3.47 -30.75
CA LEU A 458 -31.48 2.38 -30.05
C LEU A 458 -30.62 1.75 -28.96
N GLY A 459 -29.31 2.04 -28.94
CA GLY A 459 -28.36 1.51 -27.97
C GLY A 459 -27.98 0.05 -28.18
N PRO A 460 -27.29 -0.57 -27.21
CA PRO A 460 -26.86 -1.96 -27.30
C PRO A 460 -28.05 -2.94 -27.18
N THR A 461 -27.86 -4.16 -27.70
CA THR A 461 -28.78 -5.28 -27.44
C THR A 461 -28.52 -5.84 -26.05
N MET A 462 -29.57 -5.96 -25.25
CA MET A 462 -29.56 -6.48 -23.88
C MET A 462 -29.70 -8.02 -23.86
N ALA A 463 -29.46 -8.64 -22.72
CA ALA A 463 -29.52 -10.09 -22.54
C ALA A 463 -30.93 -10.68 -22.73
N ASP A 464 -31.97 -9.84 -22.63
CA ASP A 464 -33.37 -10.21 -22.91
C ASP A 464 -33.71 -10.23 -24.42
N GLY A 465 -32.74 -9.91 -25.29
CA GLY A 465 -32.86 -9.90 -26.74
C GLY A 465 -33.38 -8.58 -27.33
N GLY A 466 -33.82 -7.63 -26.50
CA GLY A 466 -34.27 -6.30 -26.93
C GLY A 466 -33.11 -5.31 -27.11
N THR A 467 -33.29 -4.27 -27.93
CA THR A 467 -32.39 -3.10 -27.89
C THR A 467 -32.72 -2.26 -26.65
N LEU A 468 -31.71 -1.65 -26.03
CA LEU A 468 -31.86 -0.84 -24.81
C LEU A 468 -33.01 0.18 -24.92
N PHE A 469 -33.11 0.89 -26.05
CA PHE A 469 -34.25 1.74 -26.37
C PHE A 469 -35.10 1.08 -27.46
N ASN A 470 -36.37 0.80 -27.14
CA ASN A 470 -37.32 0.26 -28.10
C ASN A 470 -38.76 0.68 -27.77
N ALA A 471 -39.63 0.66 -28.79
CA ALA A 471 -41.05 0.97 -28.66
C ALA A 471 -41.92 -0.29 -28.44
N THR A 472 -41.28 -1.46 -28.30
CA THR A 472 -41.95 -2.74 -28.12
C THR A 472 -42.61 -2.79 -26.74
N VAL A 473 -43.85 -3.27 -26.67
CA VAL A 473 -44.67 -3.24 -25.45
C VAL A 473 -44.01 -4.04 -24.32
N ALA A 474 -43.99 -3.49 -23.10
CA ALA A 474 -43.31 -4.08 -21.94
C ALA A 474 -43.84 -5.46 -21.49
N THR A 475 -44.97 -5.91 -22.04
CA THR A 475 -45.57 -7.23 -21.79
C THR A 475 -45.02 -8.33 -22.72
N THR A 476 -44.10 -7.99 -23.61
CA THR A 476 -43.47 -8.92 -24.57
C THR A 476 -41.98 -9.10 -24.27
N ALA A 477 -41.42 -10.24 -24.69
CA ALA A 477 -40.00 -10.52 -24.48
C ALA A 477 -39.12 -9.45 -25.17
N GLY A 478 -38.16 -8.88 -24.44
CA GLY A 478 -37.29 -7.80 -24.92
C GLY A 478 -38.01 -6.45 -25.16
N GLY A 479 -39.26 -6.31 -24.70
CA GLY A 479 -40.03 -5.08 -24.82
C GLY A 479 -39.75 -4.12 -23.67
N HIS A 480 -39.29 -2.91 -23.97
CA HIS A 480 -38.97 -1.90 -22.96
C HIS A 480 -39.95 -0.72 -22.96
N GLN A 481 -40.61 -0.45 -24.10
CA GLN A 481 -41.56 0.65 -24.28
C GLN A 481 -41.01 2.02 -23.81
N ASN A 482 -39.71 2.26 -24.02
CA ASN A 482 -38.98 3.43 -23.53
C ASN A 482 -38.47 4.35 -24.66
N LEU A 483 -38.95 4.15 -25.90
CA LEU A 483 -38.62 4.97 -27.06
C LEU A 483 -39.84 5.74 -27.56
N ARG A 484 -39.67 7.04 -27.78
CA ARG A 484 -40.67 7.93 -28.38
C ARG A 484 -40.04 8.71 -29.53
N THR A 485 -40.84 9.03 -30.55
CA THR A 485 -40.38 9.69 -31.79
C THR A 485 -40.93 11.11 -31.96
N VAL A 486 -41.77 11.57 -31.03
CA VAL A 486 -42.32 12.93 -31.03
C VAL A 486 -41.22 13.91 -30.61
N ALA A 487 -41.20 15.09 -31.25
CA ALA A 487 -40.25 16.13 -30.91
C ALA A 487 -40.46 16.64 -29.47
N LEU A 488 -39.36 16.96 -28.79
CA LEU A 488 -39.40 17.47 -27.44
C LEU A 488 -40.18 18.79 -27.37
N SER A 489 -41.13 18.86 -26.45
CA SER A 489 -41.94 20.04 -26.13
C SER A 489 -42.44 19.92 -24.70
N ALA A 490 -43.02 20.97 -24.11
CA ALA A 490 -43.57 20.91 -22.77
C ALA A 490 -44.65 19.82 -22.60
N ALA A 491 -45.52 19.65 -23.62
CA ALA A 491 -46.53 18.60 -23.62
C ALA A 491 -45.92 17.20 -23.74
N GLU A 492 -44.90 17.05 -24.59
CA GLU A 492 -44.21 15.77 -24.75
C GLU A 492 -43.38 15.41 -23.51
N TRP A 493 -42.82 16.40 -22.80
CA TRP A 493 -42.10 16.18 -21.54
C TRP A 493 -43.04 15.65 -20.43
N ASP A 494 -44.25 16.18 -20.32
CA ASP A 494 -45.26 15.65 -19.40
C ASP A 494 -45.65 14.21 -19.79
N ALA A 495 -45.82 13.93 -21.09
CA ALA A 495 -46.09 12.58 -21.58
C ALA A 495 -44.95 11.58 -21.29
N VAL A 496 -43.68 12.02 -21.39
CA VAL A 496 -42.51 11.25 -20.99
C VAL A 496 -42.51 11.01 -19.47
N GLY A 497 -42.78 12.05 -18.67
CA GLY A 497 -42.88 11.94 -17.21
C GLY A 497 -43.95 10.92 -16.78
N GLN A 498 -45.12 10.97 -17.41
CA GLN A 498 -46.19 9.98 -17.19
C GLN A 498 -45.78 8.57 -17.64
N ALA A 499 -45.06 8.43 -18.76
CA ALA A 499 -44.56 7.14 -19.22
C ALA A 499 -43.55 6.53 -18.24
N VAL A 500 -42.59 7.31 -17.75
CA VAL A 500 -41.62 6.88 -16.73
C VAL A 500 -42.31 6.50 -15.43
N TYR A 501 -43.29 7.29 -14.98
CA TYR A 501 -44.06 7.00 -13.77
C TYR A 501 -44.82 5.67 -13.89
N ASN A 502 -45.44 5.43 -15.05
CA ASN A 502 -46.26 4.24 -15.31
C ASN A 502 -45.45 3.02 -15.77
N GLN A 503 -44.14 3.14 -15.97
CA GLN A 503 -43.30 2.01 -16.36
C GLN A 503 -43.41 0.89 -15.31
N PRO A 504 -43.75 -0.35 -15.71
CA PRO A 504 -43.81 -1.46 -14.78
C PRO A 504 -42.41 -1.85 -14.33
N MET A 505 -42.24 -2.07 -13.03
CA MET A 505 -41.02 -2.65 -12.48
C MET A 505 -40.87 -4.11 -12.94
N LEU A 506 -39.64 -4.57 -13.14
CA LEU A 506 -39.40 -5.98 -13.45
C LEU A 506 -39.73 -6.83 -12.22
N ILE A 507 -40.58 -7.85 -12.37
CA ILE A 507 -40.78 -8.89 -11.34
C ILE A 507 -39.83 -10.07 -11.60
N LYS A 508 -39.84 -10.56 -12.84
CA LYS A 508 -39.02 -11.67 -13.34
C LYS A 508 -38.93 -11.58 -14.86
N ASN A 509 -37.76 -11.85 -15.42
CA ASN A 509 -37.59 -11.97 -16.87
C ASN A 509 -38.10 -13.33 -17.37
N ALA A 510 -39.43 -13.52 -17.38
CA ALA A 510 -40.07 -14.75 -17.83
C ALA A 510 -41.45 -14.50 -18.46
N ALA A 511 -41.81 -15.34 -19.43
CA ALA A 511 -43.13 -15.31 -20.05
C ALA A 511 -44.25 -15.44 -19.02
N GLY A 512 -45.28 -14.60 -19.16
CA GLY A 512 -46.44 -14.55 -18.25
C GLY A 512 -46.32 -13.53 -17.10
N VAL A 513 -45.14 -12.98 -16.83
CA VAL A 513 -44.89 -11.98 -15.75
C VAL A 513 -44.34 -10.66 -16.29
N TYR A 514 -44.19 -10.54 -17.61
CA TYR A 514 -43.73 -9.31 -18.26
C TYR A 514 -44.72 -8.17 -18.07
N GLY A 515 -44.23 -7.01 -17.64
CA GLY A 515 -45.02 -5.79 -17.50
C GLY A 515 -46.13 -5.83 -16.43
N SER A 516 -46.20 -6.89 -15.60
CA SER A 516 -47.19 -7.03 -14.53
C SER A 516 -46.70 -6.48 -13.18
N GLY A 517 -45.53 -5.85 -13.15
CA GLY A 517 -44.99 -5.23 -11.94
C GLY A 517 -45.70 -3.95 -11.55
N PRO A 518 -45.58 -3.54 -10.26
CA PRO A 518 -46.04 -2.24 -9.83
C PRO A 518 -45.32 -1.13 -10.61
N LYS A 519 -45.95 0.05 -10.64
CA LYS A 519 -45.41 1.22 -11.30
C LYS A 519 -44.11 1.69 -10.64
N LEU A 520 -43.14 2.14 -11.43
CA LEU A 520 -41.87 2.70 -10.96
C LEU A 520 -42.09 3.92 -10.06
N ALA A 521 -43.15 4.70 -10.32
CA ALA A 521 -43.60 5.82 -9.50
C ALA A 521 -42.57 6.94 -9.26
N ILE A 522 -41.60 7.10 -10.17
CA ILE A 522 -40.59 8.17 -10.14
C ILE A 522 -40.75 9.12 -11.33
N SER A 523 -40.15 10.31 -11.20
CA SER A 523 -40.05 11.31 -12.26
C SER A 523 -38.62 11.42 -12.79
N PRO A 524 -38.42 11.76 -14.07
CA PRO A 524 -37.09 11.94 -14.63
C PRO A 524 -36.37 13.11 -13.97
N ARG A 525 -35.12 12.88 -13.51
CA ARG A 525 -34.28 13.89 -12.85
C ARG A 525 -33.41 14.69 -13.82
N TYR A 526 -32.98 14.06 -14.91
CA TYR A 526 -32.06 14.64 -15.88
C TYR A 526 -32.59 14.44 -17.30
N LEU A 527 -32.31 15.42 -18.16
CA LEU A 527 -32.55 15.36 -19.59
C LEU A 527 -31.21 15.49 -20.31
N LEU A 528 -30.83 14.50 -21.11
CA LEU A 528 -29.63 14.53 -21.93
C LEU A 528 -30.01 14.99 -23.33
N VAL A 529 -29.40 16.10 -23.77
CA VAL A 529 -29.69 16.69 -25.08
C VAL A 529 -28.43 16.72 -25.92
N PRO A 530 -28.46 16.19 -27.17
CA PRO A 530 -27.38 16.38 -28.12
C PRO A 530 -27.09 17.86 -28.36
N ARG A 531 -25.82 18.23 -28.56
CA ARG A 531 -25.43 19.63 -28.74
C ARG A 531 -26.18 20.33 -29.88
N THR A 532 -26.53 19.60 -30.94
CA THR A 532 -27.28 20.10 -32.09
C THR A 532 -28.73 20.46 -31.77
N LEU A 533 -29.31 19.89 -30.72
CA LEU A 533 -30.70 20.10 -30.30
C LEU A 533 -30.82 20.94 -29.02
N GLN A 534 -29.70 21.46 -28.49
CA GLN A 534 -29.68 22.17 -27.21
C GLN A 534 -30.51 23.45 -27.19
N LEU A 535 -30.64 24.16 -28.33
CA LEU A 535 -31.45 25.39 -28.40
C LEU A 535 -32.95 25.10 -28.52
N THR A 536 -33.30 23.94 -29.08
CA THR A 536 -34.69 23.53 -29.33
C THR A 536 -35.29 22.73 -28.18
N ALA A 537 -34.44 22.25 -27.27
CA ALA A 537 -34.81 21.56 -26.03
C ALA A 537 -34.89 22.56 -24.88
#